data_AF-A0A8J4J8F2-F1
#
_entry.id   AF-A0A8J4J8F2-F1
#
_cell.length_a   1.000
_cell.length_b   1.000
_cell.length_c   1.000
_cell.angle_alpha   90.00
_cell.angle_beta   90.00
_cell.angle_gamma   90.00
#
_symmetry.space_group_name_H-M   'P 1'
#
loop_
_entity.id
_entity.type
_entity.pdbx_description
1 polymer ?
#
loop_
_entity_poly.entity_id
_entity_poly.type
_entity_poly.pdbx_seq_one_letter_code
_entity_poly.pdbx_strand_id
1 'polypeptide(L)'
;QLQEQQEEIENMMNAVFKGVFVHRYRDVVPEIRAICMEELGTWMRSYAASFLTDGYLKYIGWTLHDKQREVRLQCVKALQGLYCHQDTAAHMELFTSRFKTRMVSMVLDKEPDVAVEVVKLLTLMLENMEEVLTEEDCQSVYPAVYVSSRALASAAGLFLYRRLLDPQREAGREPSHDGDNRIFFRLLLAFFIESELHEHAAYLVDSLWDCAGPRLRDWETISALLLEESPAEGLVDRQEKALVEILAASVVQAAEGQPPVGRGPAKKVTGL
;
A
#
# COMPACT_ATOMS: atom_id res chain seq x y z
N GLN A 1 43.87 9.95 12.59
CA GLN A 1 43.73 8.48 12.69
C GLN A 1 42.32 7.99 12.38
N LEU A 2 41.29 8.16 13.23
CA LEU A 2 39.93 7.66 12.91
C LEU A 2 39.34 8.29 11.63
N GLN A 3 39.56 9.59 11.44
CA GLN A 3 39.11 10.29 10.23
C GLN A 3 39.82 9.80 8.95
N GLU A 4 41.14 9.57 9.02
CA GLU A 4 41.91 9.02 7.89
C GLU A 4 41.44 7.59 7.54
N GLN A 5 41.15 6.77 8.55
CA GLN A 5 40.59 5.42 8.34
C GLN A 5 39.20 5.47 7.72
N GLN A 6 38.36 6.43 8.12
CA GLN A 6 37.06 6.65 7.51
C GLN A 6 37.21 7.04 6.04
N GLU A 7 38.09 8.00 5.71
CA GLU A 7 38.36 8.42 4.34
C GLU A 7 38.87 7.26 3.47
N GLU A 8 39.72 6.38 4.01
CA GLU A 8 40.20 5.20 3.29
C GLU A 8 39.04 4.23 2.96
N ILE A 9 38.13 3.99 3.90
CA ILE A 9 36.94 3.17 3.67
C ILE A 9 36.02 3.82 2.63
N GLU A 10 35.80 5.14 2.72
CA GLU A 10 35.01 5.89 1.73
C GLU A 10 35.62 5.83 0.33
N ASN A 11 36.96 5.85 0.23
CA ASN A 11 37.65 5.67 -1.05
C ASN A 11 37.44 4.27 -1.63
N MET A 12 37.51 3.22 -0.80
CA MET A 12 37.21 1.85 -1.23
C MET A 12 35.76 1.69 -1.69
N MET A 13 34.79 2.24 -0.93
CA MET A 13 33.38 2.24 -1.30
C MET A 13 33.16 2.95 -2.65
N ASN A 14 33.78 4.11 -2.84
CA ASN A 14 33.75 4.85 -4.10
C ASN A 14 34.36 4.08 -5.27
N ALA A 15 35.45 3.33 -5.03
CA ALA A 15 36.08 2.50 -6.05
C ALA A 15 35.15 1.36 -6.49
N VAL A 16 34.49 0.67 -5.54
CA VAL A 16 33.47 -0.36 -5.85
C VAL A 16 32.30 0.26 -6.61
N PHE A 17 31.82 1.42 -6.17
CA PHE A 17 30.70 2.09 -6.82
C PHE A 17 31.01 2.47 -8.28
N LYS A 18 32.13 3.16 -8.50
CA LYS A 18 32.54 3.62 -9.84
C LYS A 18 32.99 2.48 -10.74
N GLY A 19 33.73 1.51 -10.21
CA GLY A 19 34.31 0.41 -10.97
C GLY A 19 33.34 -0.74 -11.26
N VAL A 20 32.34 -0.95 -10.39
CA VAL A 20 31.39 -2.06 -10.51
C VAL A 20 29.97 -1.56 -10.68
N PHE A 21 29.41 -0.87 -9.67
CA PHE A 21 27.98 -0.56 -9.63
C PHE A 21 27.51 0.23 -10.88
N VAL A 22 28.20 1.31 -11.24
CA VAL A 22 27.85 2.19 -12.39
C VAL A 22 27.84 1.44 -13.74
N HIS A 23 28.49 0.28 -13.81
CA HIS A 23 28.48 -0.57 -15.00
C HIS A 23 27.45 -1.70 -14.90
N ARG A 24 27.23 -2.26 -13.70
CA ARG A 24 26.41 -3.46 -13.48
C ARG A 24 24.93 -3.18 -13.20
N TYR A 25 24.57 -1.99 -12.73
CA TYR A 25 23.14 -1.64 -12.53
C TYR A 25 22.32 -1.68 -13.85
N ARG A 26 23.02 -1.60 -14.99
CA ARG A 26 22.49 -1.61 -16.36
C ARG A 26 22.99 -2.81 -17.17
N ASP A 27 23.35 -3.90 -16.49
CA ASP A 27 23.82 -5.12 -17.12
C ASP A 27 22.74 -5.73 -18.04
N VAL A 28 23.15 -6.55 -19.01
CA VAL A 28 22.20 -7.29 -19.86
C VAL A 28 21.44 -8.34 -19.06
N VAL A 29 22.07 -8.90 -18.02
CA VAL A 29 21.49 -9.90 -17.12
C VAL A 29 20.60 -9.23 -16.06
N PRO A 30 19.28 -9.50 -16.04
CA PRO A 30 18.35 -8.87 -15.10
C PRO A 30 18.67 -9.12 -13.63
N GLU A 31 19.11 -10.32 -13.30
CA GLU A 31 19.45 -10.72 -11.92
C GLU A 31 20.60 -9.87 -11.36
N ILE A 32 21.58 -9.53 -12.19
CA ILE A 32 22.68 -8.63 -11.81
C ILE A 32 22.15 -7.22 -11.53
N ARG A 33 21.23 -6.72 -12.37
CA ARG A 33 20.60 -5.40 -12.14
C ARG A 33 19.79 -5.39 -10.85
N ALA A 34 19.04 -6.46 -10.59
CA ALA A 34 18.23 -6.62 -9.38
C ALA A 34 19.10 -6.61 -8.11
N ILE A 35 20.21 -7.38 -8.10
CA ILE A 35 21.20 -7.38 -7.00
C ILE A 35 21.75 -5.96 -6.77
N CYS A 36 22.10 -5.25 -7.85
CA CYS A 36 22.58 -3.87 -7.70
C CYS A 36 21.55 -2.97 -6.99
N MET A 37 20.26 -3.06 -7.36
CA MET A 37 19.23 -2.23 -6.73
C MET A 37 18.96 -2.60 -5.28
N GLU A 38 19.00 -3.90 -4.96
CA GLU A 38 18.87 -4.39 -3.59
C GLU A 38 20.00 -3.87 -2.70
N GLU A 39 21.25 -4.02 -3.15
CA GLU A 39 22.44 -3.57 -2.41
C GLU A 39 22.48 -2.05 -2.25
N LEU A 40 22.12 -1.30 -3.31
CA LEU A 40 22.04 0.16 -3.20
C LEU A 40 21.02 0.61 -2.14
N GLY A 41 19.85 -0.04 -2.10
CA GLY A 41 18.86 0.21 -1.06
C GLY A 41 19.40 -0.10 0.34
N THR A 42 20.17 -1.18 0.48
CA THR A 42 20.84 -1.53 1.74
C THR A 42 21.85 -0.48 2.16
N TRP A 43 22.71 0.00 1.25
CA TRP A 43 23.70 1.04 1.56
C TRP A 43 23.05 2.35 2.00
N MET A 44 21.96 2.75 1.34
CA MET A 44 21.19 3.95 1.73
C MET A 44 20.61 3.85 3.14
N ARG A 45 20.12 2.67 3.55
CA ARG A 45 19.62 2.47 4.92
C ARG A 45 20.74 2.37 5.95
N SER A 46 21.81 1.65 5.63
CA SER A 46 22.90 1.41 6.57
C SER A 46 23.80 2.62 6.79
N TYR A 47 23.93 3.51 5.78
CA TYR A 47 24.76 4.70 5.88
C TYR A 47 24.15 5.89 5.13
N ALA A 48 22.96 6.30 5.56
CA ALA A 48 22.17 7.37 4.94
C ALA A 48 22.96 8.68 4.75
N ALA A 49 23.79 9.06 5.73
CA ALA A 49 24.60 10.28 5.67
C ALA A 49 25.52 10.37 4.44
N SER A 50 25.92 9.23 3.84
CA SER A 50 26.77 9.18 2.64
C SER A 50 25.99 8.77 1.39
N PHE A 51 25.08 7.80 1.51
CA PHE A 51 24.42 7.19 0.34
C PHE A 51 23.03 7.73 0.04
N LEU A 52 22.32 8.32 1.00
CA LEU A 52 20.98 8.85 0.78
C LEU A 52 21.05 10.25 0.16
N THR A 53 21.52 10.30 -1.08
CA THR A 53 21.63 11.53 -1.87
C THR A 53 21.06 11.33 -3.27
N ASP A 54 20.68 12.41 -3.94
CA ASP A 54 20.16 12.37 -5.31
C ASP A 54 21.13 11.69 -6.29
N GLY A 55 22.43 11.80 -6.02
CA GLY A 55 23.49 11.16 -6.79
C GLY A 55 23.34 9.64 -6.88
N TYR A 56 22.81 9.02 -5.83
CA TYR A 56 22.54 7.59 -5.74
C TYR A 56 21.07 7.24 -6.00
N LEU A 57 20.12 8.01 -5.47
CA LEU A 57 18.67 7.76 -5.61
C LEU A 57 18.22 7.70 -7.07
N LYS A 58 18.84 8.49 -7.95
CA LYS A 58 18.53 8.47 -9.39
C LYS A 58 18.62 7.08 -10.02
N TYR A 59 19.51 6.20 -9.54
CA TYR A 59 19.66 4.86 -10.08
C TYR A 59 18.42 4.01 -9.80
N ILE A 60 17.86 4.09 -8.59
CA ILE A 60 16.59 3.43 -8.26
C ILE A 60 15.47 4.03 -9.12
N GLY A 61 15.37 5.36 -9.19
CA GLY A 61 14.31 6.05 -9.93
C GLY A 61 14.29 5.73 -11.43
N TRP A 62 15.45 5.66 -12.07
CA TRP A 62 15.56 5.22 -13.47
C TRP A 62 15.15 3.74 -13.62
N THR A 63 15.62 2.91 -12.70
CA THR A 63 15.46 1.45 -12.78
C THR A 63 14.03 0.98 -12.43
N LEU A 64 13.18 1.84 -11.85
CA LEU A 64 11.72 1.62 -11.79
C LEU A 64 11.08 1.43 -13.18
N HIS A 65 11.76 1.81 -14.26
CA HIS A 65 11.30 1.66 -15.65
C HIS A 65 11.85 0.40 -16.33
N ASP A 66 12.57 -0.45 -15.61
CA ASP A 66 13.12 -1.69 -16.15
C ASP A 66 12.03 -2.60 -16.73
N LYS A 67 12.37 -3.32 -17.79
CA LYS A 67 11.42 -4.21 -18.46
C LYS A 67 11.16 -5.49 -17.68
N GLN A 68 12.09 -5.89 -16.82
CA GLN A 68 12.02 -7.15 -16.08
C GLN A 68 11.40 -6.97 -14.71
N ARG A 69 10.56 -7.93 -14.30
CA ARG A 69 9.76 -7.84 -13.08
C ARG A 69 10.63 -7.76 -11.84
N GLU A 70 11.65 -8.61 -11.77
CA GLU A 70 12.52 -8.80 -10.61
C GLU A 70 13.33 -7.54 -10.30
N VAL A 71 13.69 -6.79 -11.35
CA VAL A 71 14.41 -5.53 -11.22
C VAL A 71 13.49 -4.44 -10.64
N ARG A 72 12.28 -4.29 -11.20
CA ARG A 72 11.29 -3.34 -10.67
C ARG A 72 10.90 -3.66 -9.23
N LEU A 73 10.72 -4.94 -8.93
CA LEU A 73 10.40 -5.42 -7.59
C LEU A 73 11.48 -5.02 -6.57
N GLN A 74 12.77 -5.17 -6.92
CA GLN A 74 13.85 -4.76 -6.03
C GLN A 74 13.93 -3.25 -5.84
N CYS A 75 13.65 -2.45 -6.88
CA CYS A 75 13.54 -1.00 -6.71
C CYS A 75 12.44 -0.63 -5.71
N VAL A 76 11.25 -1.23 -5.84
CA VAL A 76 10.11 -0.94 -4.95
C VAL A 76 10.43 -1.36 -3.51
N LYS A 77 11.01 -2.54 -3.30
CA LYS A 77 11.42 -2.99 -1.96
C LYS A 77 12.52 -2.12 -1.34
N ALA A 78 13.49 -1.69 -2.14
CA ALA A 78 14.51 -0.75 -1.70
C ALA A 78 13.87 0.55 -1.21
N LEU A 79 12.91 1.11 -1.97
CA LEU A 79 12.17 2.31 -1.58
C LEU A 79 11.30 2.11 -0.33
N GLN A 80 10.61 0.97 -0.19
CA GLN A 80 9.86 0.68 1.04
C GLN A 80 10.73 0.79 2.28
N GLY A 81 11.96 0.27 2.22
CA GLY A 81 12.93 0.40 3.31
C GLY A 81 13.41 1.83 3.58
N LEU A 82 13.22 2.77 2.65
CA LEU A 82 13.55 4.19 2.83
C LEU A 82 12.35 5.01 3.33
N TYR A 83 11.13 4.63 2.95
CA TYR A 83 9.91 5.30 3.43
C TYR A 83 9.35 4.73 4.73
N CYS A 84 9.89 3.62 5.27
CA CYS A 84 9.37 3.00 6.48
C CYS A 84 9.65 3.78 7.78
N HIS A 85 10.51 4.80 7.74
CA HIS A 85 10.81 5.67 8.86
C HIS A 85 10.72 7.13 8.45
N GLN A 86 10.01 7.95 9.24
CA GLN A 86 9.79 9.37 8.98
C GLN A 86 11.08 10.16 8.76
N ASP A 87 12.13 9.89 9.55
CA ASP A 87 13.44 10.54 9.43
C ASP A 87 14.08 10.32 8.05
N THR A 88 13.99 9.09 7.53
CA THR A 88 14.54 8.76 6.20
C THR A 88 13.64 9.29 5.09
N ALA A 89 12.32 9.19 5.28
CA ALA A 89 11.32 9.69 4.33
C ALA A 89 11.42 11.22 4.12
N ALA A 90 11.78 11.99 5.15
CA ALA A 90 12.00 13.43 5.05
C ALA A 90 13.12 13.79 4.04
N HIS A 91 14.10 12.91 3.83
CA HIS A 91 15.15 13.11 2.83
C HIS A 91 14.75 12.69 1.41
N MET A 92 13.54 12.16 1.22
CA MET A 92 13.07 11.62 -0.07
C MET A 92 12.24 12.62 -0.87
N GLU A 93 11.94 13.82 -0.36
CA GLU A 93 11.02 14.80 -1.00
C GLU A 93 11.30 15.04 -2.48
N LEU A 94 12.55 15.35 -2.85
CA LEU A 94 12.90 15.63 -4.23
C LEU A 94 12.75 14.39 -5.12
N PHE A 95 13.17 13.22 -4.64
CA PHE A 95 12.99 11.95 -5.34
C PHE A 95 11.50 11.65 -5.55
N THR A 96 10.70 11.77 -4.48
CA THR A 96 9.25 11.58 -4.49
C THR A 96 8.61 12.49 -5.53
N SER A 97 8.89 13.79 -5.51
CA SER A 97 8.30 14.75 -6.46
C SER A 97 8.56 14.37 -7.92
N ARG A 98 9.73 13.80 -8.21
CA ARG A 98 10.15 13.42 -9.56
C ARG A 98 9.56 12.10 -10.02
N PHE A 99 9.45 11.10 -9.14
CA PHE A 99 9.11 9.72 -9.50
C PHE A 99 7.74 9.26 -8.99
N LYS A 100 6.99 10.08 -8.25
CA LYS A 100 5.65 9.75 -7.73
C LYS A 100 4.72 9.25 -8.82
N THR A 101 4.58 9.97 -9.93
CA THR A 101 3.72 9.56 -11.05
C THR A 101 4.08 8.17 -11.57
N ARG A 102 5.38 7.84 -11.60
CA ARG A 102 5.82 6.49 -11.98
C ARG A 102 5.42 5.46 -10.93
N MET A 103 5.66 5.72 -9.65
CA MET A 103 5.29 4.79 -8.56
C MET A 103 3.78 4.53 -8.56
N VAL A 104 2.95 5.57 -8.65
CA VAL A 104 1.49 5.47 -8.72
C VAL A 104 1.05 4.66 -9.95
N SER A 105 1.65 4.89 -11.13
CA SER A 105 1.32 4.10 -12.33
C SER A 105 1.59 2.60 -12.19
N MET A 106 2.51 2.20 -11.30
CA MET A 106 2.88 0.81 -11.08
C MET A 106 1.87 0.05 -10.20
N VAL A 107 0.81 0.71 -9.70
CA VAL A 107 -0.37 0.01 -9.16
C VAL A 107 -1.01 -0.89 -10.23
N LEU A 108 -0.88 -0.49 -11.50
CA LEU A 108 -1.29 -1.25 -12.68
C LEU A 108 -0.10 -1.95 -13.37
N ASP A 109 0.95 -2.28 -12.61
CA ASP A 109 2.05 -3.06 -13.17
C ASP A 109 1.52 -4.38 -13.75
N LYS A 110 2.10 -4.81 -14.87
CA LYS A 110 1.73 -6.04 -15.56
C LYS A 110 1.90 -7.27 -14.65
N GLU A 111 2.85 -7.20 -13.72
CA GLU A 111 3.21 -8.29 -12.82
C GLU A 111 2.54 -8.04 -11.45
N PRO A 112 1.59 -8.89 -11.01
CA PRO A 112 0.79 -8.63 -9.82
C PRO A 112 1.58 -8.51 -8.52
N ASP A 113 2.72 -9.21 -8.41
CA ASP A 113 3.60 -9.13 -7.25
C ASP A 113 4.27 -7.76 -7.11
N VAL A 114 4.66 -7.14 -8.23
CA VAL A 114 5.16 -5.76 -8.26
C VAL A 114 4.06 -4.79 -7.82
N ALA A 115 2.85 -4.92 -8.37
CA ALA A 115 1.71 -4.06 -8.02
C ALA A 115 1.39 -4.12 -6.51
N VAL A 116 1.42 -5.31 -5.91
CA VAL A 116 1.24 -5.49 -4.45
C VAL A 116 2.27 -4.68 -3.67
N GLU A 117 3.55 -4.81 -4.01
CA GLU A 117 4.62 -4.10 -3.31
C GLU A 117 4.56 -2.58 -3.55
N VAL A 118 4.06 -2.14 -4.70
CA VAL A 118 3.84 -0.72 -4.97
C VAL A 118 2.75 -0.16 -4.08
N VAL A 119 1.62 -0.85 -3.93
CA VAL A 119 0.55 -0.38 -3.05
C VAL A 119 1.04 -0.28 -1.60
N LYS A 120 1.82 -1.26 -1.12
CA LYS A 120 2.47 -1.17 0.20
C LYS A 120 3.42 0.02 0.31
N LEU A 121 4.20 0.30 -0.73
CA LEU A 121 5.07 1.49 -0.78
C LEU A 121 4.24 2.78 -0.67
N LEU A 122 3.13 2.89 -1.41
CA LEU A 122 2.24 4.05 -1.33
C LEU A 122 1.59 4.18 0.05
N THR A 123 1.27 3.07 0.74
CA THR A 123 0.82 3.11 2.14
C THR A 123 1.89 3.68 3.06
N LEU A 124 3.16 3.25 2.92
CA LEU A 124 4.26 3.81 3.73
C LEU A 124 4.45 5.30 3.47
N MET A 125 4.34 5.74 2.21
CA MET A 125 4.41 7.16 1.85
C MET A 125 3.26 7.96 2.47
N LEU A 126 2.03 7.42 2.48
CA LEU A 126 0.87 8.04 3.11
C LEU A 126 1.05 8.21 4.63
N GLU A 127 1.70 7.26 5.28
CA GLU A 127 1.90 7.24 6.74
C GLU A 127 3.08 8.10 7.20
N ASN A 128 4.16 8.15 6.41
CA ASN A 128 5.43 8.75 6.84
C ASN A 128 5.77 10.07 6.12
N MET A 129 4.96 10.50 5.14
CA MET A 129 5.09 11.79 4.48
C MET A 129 3.76 12.53 4.43
N GLU A 130 3.73 13.72 5.01
CA GLU A 130 2.55 14.58 4.94
C GLU A 130 2.31 15.05 3.50
N GLU A 131 1.04 14.96 3.07
CA GLU A 131 0.51 15.55 1.82
C GLU A 131 1.23 15.16 0.50
N VAL A 132 2.03 14.08 0.49
CA VAL A 132 2.78 13.67 -0.70
C VAL A 132 1.89 13.10 -1.81
N LEU A 133 0.86 12.34 -1.43
CA LEU A 133 -0.11 11.75 -2.36
C LEU A 133 -1.31 12.69 -2.51
N THR A 134 -1.63 13.06 -3.74
CA THR A 134 -2.84 13.84 -4.04
C THR A 134 -4.07 12.95 -3.99
N GLU A 135 -5.26 13.57 -4.05
CA GLU A 135 -6.50 12.81 -4.16
C GLU A 135 -6.56 11.98 -5.45
N GLU A 136 -6.08 12.51 -6.58
CA GLU A 136 -5.99 11.77 -7.84
C GLU A 136 -5.05 10.56 -7.73
N ASP A 137 -3.91 10.72 -7.05
CA ASP A 137 -3.00 9.60 -6.79
C ASP A 137 -3.70 8.50 -5.98
N CYS A 138 -4.45 8.88 -4.93
CA CYS A 138 -5.19 7.93 -4.09
C CYS A 138 -6.32 7.24 -4.86
N GLN A 139 -7.06 7.99 -5.68
CA GLN A 139 -8.15 7.46 -6.51
C GLN A 139 -7.69 6.40 -7.50
N SER A 140 -6.45 6.48 -7.98
CA SER A 140 -5.87 5.45 -8.84
C SER A 140 -5.68 4.09 -8.13
N VAL A 141 -5.59 4.09 -6.80
CA VAL A 141 -5.41 2.87 -5.98
C VAL A 141 -6.76 2.21 -5.67
N TYR A 142 -7.83 2.99 -5.47
CA TYR A 142 -9.12 2.47 -4.98
C TYR A 142 -9.72 1.33 -5.82
N PRO A 143 -9.68 1.34 -7.17
CA PRO A 143 -10.16 0.20 -7.97
C PRO A 143 -9.49 -1.13 -7.62
N ALA A 144 -8.27 -1.11 -7.08
CA ALA A 144 -7.54 -2.31 -6.71
C ALA A 144 -8.23 -3.11 -5.59
N VAL A 145 -9.11 -2.51 -4.77
CA VAL A 145 -9.88 -3.24 -3.76
C VAL A 145 -10.91 -4.21 -4.35
N TYR A 146 -11.17 -4.15 -5.66
CA TYR A 146 -12.13 -5.02 -6.35
C TYR A 146 -11.49 -6.05 -7.28
N VAL A 147 -10.15 -6.07 -7.39
CA VAL A 147 -9.46 -7.00 -8.30
C VAL A 147 -9.53 -8.45 -7.80
N SER A 148 -9.34 -9.41 -8.71
CA SER A 148 -9.36 -10.84 -8.41
C SER A 148 -8.12 -11.32 -7.64
N SER A 149 -6.98 -10.64 -7.78
CA SER A 149 -5.80 -10.92 -6.97
C SER A 149 -6.05 -10.48 -5.53
N ARG A 150 -6.37 -11.44 -4.63
CA ARG A 150 -6.62 -11.15 -3.22
C ARG A 150 -5.44 -10.41 -2.57
N ALA A 151 -4.20 -10.78 -2.89
CA ALA A 151 -3.02 -10.12 -2.33
C ALA A 151 -2.97 -8.62 -2.66
N LEU A 152 -3.29 -8.25 -3.90
CA LEU A 152 -3.34 -6.85 -4.33
C LEU A 152 -4.54 -6.14 -3.70
N ALA A 153 -5.69 -6.82 -3.68
CA ALA A 153 -6.91 -6.28 -3.11
C ALA A 153 -6.78 -5.99 -1.60
N SER A 154 -6.17 -6.91 -0.84
CA SER A 154 -5.89 -6.72 0.59
C SER A 154 -4.87 -5.61 0.84
N ALA A 155 -3.82 -5.48 0.00
CA ALA A 155 -2.88 -4.36 0.09
C ALA A 155 -3.59 -3.02 -0.15
N ALA A 156 -4.45 -2.95 -1.17
CA ALA A 156 -5.26 -1.77 -1.47
C ALA A 156 -6.31 -1.49 -0.38
N GLY A 157 -6.85 -2.53 0.25
CA GLY A 157 -7.75 -2.41 1.40
C GLY A 157 -7.06 -1.76 2.60
N LEU A 158 -5.81 -2.12 2.88
CA LEU A 158 -5.02 -1.44 3.91
C LEU A 158 -4.76 0.03 3.55
N PHE A 159 -4.39 0.32 2.29
CA PHE A 159 -4.23 1.70 1.82
C PHE A 159 -5.52 2.51 1.99
N LEU A 160 -6.66 1.98 1.54
CA LEU A 160 -7.98 2.58 1.68
C LEU A 160 -8.33 2.82 3.15
N TYR A 161 -8.09 1.83 4.02
CA TYR A 161 -8.36 1.94 5.44
C TYR A 161 -7.60 3.12 6.05
N ARG A 162 -6.28 3.16 5.84
CA ARG A 162 -5.43 4.25 6.34
C ARG A 162 -5.78 5.60 5.71
N ARG A 163 -6.22 5.62 4.45
CA ARG A 163 -6.55 6.87 3.76
C ARG A 163 -7.89 7.46 4.20
N LEU A 164 -8.95 6.66 4.19
CA LEU A 164 -10.33 7.14 4.27
C LEU A 164 -11.15 6.54 5.41
N LEU A 165 -10.82 5.36 5.93
CA LEU A 165 -11.73 4.63 6.84
C LEU A 165 -11.28 4.62 8.29
N ASP A 166 -10.05 5.03 8.59
CA ASP A 166 -9.52 5.04 9.95
C ASP A 166 -10.18 6.15 10.79
N PRO A 167 -11.04 5.81 11.78
CA PRO A 167 -11.78 6.81 12.57
C PRO A 167 -10.85 7.73 13.37
N GLN A 168 -9.65 7.24 13.68
CA GLN A 168 -8.65 7.95 14.48
C GLN A 168 -7.97 9.10 13.71
N ARG A 169 -8.19 9.23 12.40
CA ARG A 169 -7.69 10.37 11.62
C ARG A 169 -8.38 11.69 11.94
N GLU A 170 -9.60 11.66 12.46
CA GLU A 170 -10.26 12.88 12.94
C GLU A 170 -9.59 13.33 14.25
N ALA A 171 -8.62 14.24 14.12
CA ALA A 171 -7.85 14.76 15.25
C ALA A 171 -8.75 15.36 16.34
N GLY A 172 -8.52 14.97 17.60
CA GLY A 172 -9.06 15.66 18.78
C GLY A 172 -10.24 14.99 19.49
N ARG A 173 -10.59 13.73 19.17
CA ARG A 173 -11.59 12.95 19.94
C ARG A 173 -10.95 11.94 20.89
N GLU A 174 -11.57 11.75 22.04
CA GLU A 174 -11.26 10.59 22.90
C GLU A 174 -11.74 9.32 22.17
N PRO A 175 -10.91 8.25 22.12
CA PRO A 175 -11.30 7.00 21.48
C PRO A 175 -12.53 6.41 22.18
N SER A 176 -13.59 6.16 21.42
CA SER A 176 -14.74 5.40 21.92
C SER A 176 -15.00 4.26 20.95
N HIS A 177 -15.01 3.01 21.43
CA HIS A 177 -15.07 1.86 20.52
C HIS A 177 -16.35 1.85 19.67
N ASP A 178 -17.50 2.13 20.30
CA ASP A 178 -18.81 2.21 19.65
C ASP A 178 -18.88 3.39 18.65
N GLY A 179 -18.44 4.58 19.07
CA GLY A 179 -18.40 5.76 18.21
C GLY A 179 -17.47 5.59 17.00
N ASP A 180 -16.29 5.00 17.22
CA ASP A 180 -15.30 4.74 16.17
C ASP A 180 -15.84 3.76 15.12
N ASN A 181 -16.55 2.69 15.54
CA ASN A 181 -17.14 1.74 14.59
C ASN A 181 -18.29 2.36 13.81
N ARG A 182 -19.13 3.20 14.43
CA ARG A 182 -20.16 3.96 13.72
C ARG A 182 -19.55 4.87 12.64
N ILE A 183 -18.46 5.59 12.98
CA ILE A 183 -17.72 6.43 12.02
C ILE A 183 -17.15 5.57 10.89
N PHE A 184 -16.49 4.45 11.21
CA PHE A 184 -15.95 3.52 10.23
C PHE A 184 -17.01 3.06 9.21
N PHE A 185 -18.20 2.63 9.67
CA PHE A 185 -19.25 2.18 8.77
C PHE A 185 -19.84 3.31 7.93
N ARG A 186 -19.96 4.53 8.47
CA ARG A 186 -20.39 5.70 7.68
C ARG A 186 -19.38 6.04 6.58
N LEU A 187 -18.09 6.02 6.88
CA LEU A 187 -17.02 6.24 5.89
C LEU A 187 -16.99 5.12 4.84
N LEU A 188 -17.16 3.87 5.26
CA LEU A 188 -17.22 2.72 4.36
C LEU A 188 -18.42 2.81 3.41
N LEU A 189 -19.58 3.21 3.91
CA LEU A 189 -20.78 3.43 3.10
C LEU A 189 -20.59 4.56 2.10
N ALA A 190 -20.03 5.69 2.52
CA ALA A 190 -19.72 6.79 1.62
C ALA A 190 -18.80 6.31 0.49
N PHE A 191 -17.71 5.62 0.81
CA PHE A 191 -16.82 5.05 -0.20
C PHE A 191 -17.53 4.06 -1.14
N PHE A 192 -18.29 3.10 -0.59
CA PHE A 192 -18.95 2.07 -1.40
C PHE A 192 -19.99 2.66 -2.35
N ILE A 193 -20.73 3.67 -1.91
CA ILE A 193 -21.80 4.32 -2.68
C ILE A 193 -21.25 5.31 -3.71
N GLU A 194 -20.28 6.15 -3.31
CA GLU A 194 -19.78 7.25 -4.13
C GLU A 194 -18.75 6.80 -5.16
N SER A 195 -18.00 5.73 -4.89
CA SER A 195 -16.99 5.26 -5.84
C SER A 195 -17.58 4.64 -7.11
N GLU A 196 -18.80 4.09 -7.03
CA GLU A 196 -19.51 3.42 -8.13
C GLU A 196 -18.65 2.37 -8.87
N LEU A 197 -17.64 1.80 -8.19
CA LEU A 197 -16.67 0.86 -8.76
C LEU A 197 -17.21 -0.56 -8.88
N HIS A 198 -18.17 -0.94 -8.02
CA HIS A 198 -18.72 -2.29 -7.97
C HIS A 198 -20.12 -2.29 -7.36
N GLU A 199 -20.98 -3.21 -7.80
CA GLU A 199 -22.37 -3.31 -7.31
C GLU A 199 -22.49 -4.11 -6.00
N HIS A 200 -21.56 -5.03 -5.73
CA HIS A 200 -21.61 -5.93 -4.58
C HIS A 200 -20.49 -5.69 -3.57
N ALA A 201 -20.83 -5.71 -2.28
CA ALA A 201 -19.89 -5.46 -1.18
C ALA A 201 -18.88 -6.60 -0.90
N ALA A 202 -19.12 -7.84 -1.38
CA ALA A 202 -18.33 -9.02 -1.01
C ALA A 202 -16.81 -8.86 -1.24
N TYR A 203 -16.41 -8.27 -2.37
CA TYR A 203 -15.01 -8.03 -2.68
C TYR A 203 -14.41 -6.89 -1.83
N LEU A 204 -15.18 -5.85 -1.52
CA LEU A 204 -14.71 -4.77 -0.65
C LEU A 204 -14.49 -5.26 0.78
N VAL A 205 -15.45 -6.02 1.31
CA VAL A 205 -15.37 -6.64 2.64
C VAL A 205 -14.16 -7.56 2.74
N ASP A 206 -13.92 -8.41 1.74
CA ASP A 206 -12.75 -9.30 1.74
C ASP A 206 -11.42 -8.54 1.68
N SER A 207 -11.36 -7.44 0.92
CA SER A 207 -10.16 -6.59 0.84
C SER A 207 -9.82 -5.93 2.17
N LEU A 208 -10.83 -5.58 2.96
CA LEU A 208 -10.69 -4.96 4.27
C LEU A 208 -10.58 -6.00 5.40
N TRP A 209 -10.78 -7.29 5.12
CA TRP A 209 -10.90 -8.32 6.15
C TRP A 209 -9.67 -8.45 7.04
N ASP A 210 -8.48 -8.33 6.44
CA ASP A 210 -7.22 -8.53 7.15
C ASP A 210 -6.85 -7.30 8.00
N CYS A 211 -7.23 -6.07 7.59
CA CYS A 211 -6.89 -4.83 8.31
C CYS A 211 -8.01 -4.32 9.24
N ALA A 212 -9.27 -4.56 8.91
CA ALA A 212 -10.46 -4.05 9.60
C ALA A 212 -11.42 -5.17 10.05
N GLY A 213 -10.98 -6.44 10.04
CA GLY A 213 -11.79 -7.60 10.40
C GLY A 213 -12.55 -7.50 11.72
N PRO A 214 -11.95 -7.02 12.83
CA PRO A 214 -12.69 -6.81 14.08
C PRO A 214 -13.85 -5.82 13.94
N ARG A 215 -13.69 -4.75 13.15
CA ARG A 215 -14.73 -3.76 12.90
C ARG A 215 -15.84 -4.35 12.03
N LEU A 216 -15.48 -5.06 10.95
CA LEU A 216 -16.43 -5.70 10.04
C LEU A 216 -17.29 -6.79 10.71
N ARG A 217 -16.85 -7.33 11.86
CA ARG A 217 -17.57 -8.31 12.67
C ARG A 217 -18.40 -7.69 13.80
N ASP A 218 -18.39 -6.37 13.94
CA ASP A 218 -19.26 -5.67 14.87
C ASP A 218 -20.68 -5.52 14.29
N TRP A 219 -21.38 -6.65 14.24
CA TRP A 219 -22.74 -6.73 13.72
C TRP A 219 -23.75 -6.04 14.64
N GLU A 220 -23.41 -5.82 15.91
CA GLU A 220 -24.24 -5.06 16.85
C GLU A 220 -24.30 -3.60 16.42
N THR A 221 -23.15 -2.97 16.15
CA THR A 221 -23.11 -1.60 15.62
C THR A 221 -23.80 -1.49 14.27
N ILE A 222 -23.60 -2.44 13.35
CA ILE A 222 -24.30 -2.43 12.05
C ILE A 222 -25.82 -2.51 12.24
N SER A 223 -26.29 -3.42 13.11
CA SER A 223 -27.72 -3.57 13.39
C SER A 223 -28.31 -2.33 14.05
N ALA A 224 -27.58 -1.71 14.96
CA ALA A 224 -27.98 -0.46 15.60
C ALA A 224 -28.11 0.69 14.59
N LEU A 225 -27.17 0.80 13.64
CA LEU A 225 -27.25 1.79 12.55
C LEU A 225 -28.44 1.57 11.62
N LEU A 226 -28.80 0.31 11.32
CA LEU A 226 -29.96 -0.04 10.50
C LEU A 226 -31.30 0.21 11.20
N LEU A 227 -31.32 0.25 12.53
CA LEU A 227 -32.52 0.48 13.34
C LEU A 227 -32.64 1.93 13.83
N GLU A 228 -31.73 2.81 13.42
CA GLU A 228 -31.68 4.21 13.83
C GLU A 228 -32.79 5.02 13.14
N GLU A 229 -33.87 5.31 13.86
CA GLU A 229 -35.02 6.08 13.35
C GLU A 229 -34.82 7.61 13.39
N SER A 230 -33.70 8.08 13.94
CA SER A 230 -33.40 9.51 14.06
C SER A 230 -33.31 10.19 12.68
N PRO A 231 -34.09 11.24 12.38
CA PRO A 231 -34.04 11.92 11.08
C PRO A 231 -32.69 12.57 10.76
N ALA A 232 -31.87 12.84 11.78
CA ALA A 232 -30.56 13.48 11.63
C ALA A 232 -29.40 12.48 11.49
N GLU A 233 -29.58 11.25 11.98
CA GLU A 233 -28.51 10.25 12.09
C GLU A 233 -28.82 8.92 11.39
N GLY A 234 -30.07 8.73 11.00
CA GLY A 234 -30.58 7.59 10.26
C GLY A 234 -30.08 7.55 8.83
N LEU A 235 -30.06 6.35 8.28
CA LEU A 235 -29.58 6.07 6.93
C LEU A 235 -30.71 6.29 5.93
N VAL A 236 -30.37 6.75 4.72
CA VAL A 236 -31.32 6.75 3.61
C VAL A 236 -31.42 5.35 2.99
N ASP A 237 -32.51 5.03 2.28
CA ASP A 237 -32.75 3.69 1.68
C ASP A 237 -31.54 3.11 0.92
N ARG A 238 -30.81 3.95 0.16
CA ARG A 238 -29.60 3.54 -0.57
C ARG A 238 -28.47 3.11 0.38
N GLN A 239 -28.30 3.83 1.49
CA GLN A 239 -27.32 3.51 2.52
C GLN A 239 -27.72 2.27 3.32
N GLU A 240 -29.01 2.13 3.68
CA GLU A 240 -29.52 0.94 4.35
C GLU A 240 -29.28 -0.32 3.52
N LYS A 241 -29.64 -0.29 2.22
CA LYS A 241 -29.41 -1.42 1.32
C LYS A 241 -27.92 -1.78 1.23
N ALA A 242 -27.06 -0.78 1.06
CA ALA A 242 -25.61 -0.98 1.03
C ALA A 242 -25.08 -1.57 2.34
N LEU A 243 -25.58 -1.10 3.50
CA LEU A 243 -25.15 -1.59 4.80
C LEU A 243 -25.62 -3.04 5.05
N VAL A 244 -26.81 -3.40 4.59
CA VAL A 244 -27.30 -4.79 4.59
C VAL A 244 -26.41 -5.69 3.73
N GLU A 245 -25.97 -5.22 2.57
CA GLU A 245 -25.03 -5.98 1.72
C GLU A 245 -23.65 -6.17 2.38
N ILE A 246 -23.12 -5.12 3.03
CA ILE A 246 -21.88 -5.19 3.81
C ILE A 246 -22.03 -6.18 4.98
N LEU A 247 -23.15 -6.12 5.71
CA LEU A 247 -23.46 -7.05 6.81
C LEU A 247 -23.53 -8.49 6.30
N ALA A 248 -24.29 -8.74 5.24
CA ALA A 248 -24.44 -10.07 4.67
C ALA A 248 -23.08 -10.63 4.22
N ALA A 249 -22.27 -9.81 3.53
CA ALA A 249 -20.92 -10.19 3.12
C ALA A 249 -20.00 -10.49 4.32
N SER A 250 -20.04 -9.68 5.39
CA SER A 250 -19.19 -9.90 6.57
C SER A 250 -19.59 -11.14 7.36
N VAL A 251 -20.90 -11.43 7.46
CA VAL A 251 -21.42 -12.66 8.08
C VAL A 251 -21.01 -13.89 7.27
N VAL A 252 -21.20 -13.87 5.94
CA VAL A 252 -20.82 -14.98 5.06
C VAL A 252 -19.32 -15.27 5.18
N GLN A 253 -18.48 -14.24 5.10
CA GLN A 253 -17.03 -14.40 5.18
C GLN A 253 -16.57 -14.89 6.57
N ALA A 254 -17.21 -14.45 7.66
CA ALA A 254 -16.96 -14.96 9.01
C ALA A 254 -17.38 -16.43 9.17
N ALA A 255 -18.53 -16.81 8.63
CA ALA A 255 -19.10 -18.15 8.79
C ALA A 255 -18.39 -19.20 7.92
N GLU A 256 -18.09 -18.86 6.66
CA GLU A 256 -17.48 -19.79 5.71
C GLU A 256 -15.96 -19.83 5.82
N GLY A 257 -15.33 -18.74 6.30
CA GLY A 257 -13.88 -18.61 6.39
C GLY A 257 -13.18 -18.62 5.02
N GLN A 258 -13.92 -18.46 3.93
CA GLN A 258 -13.41 -18.47 2.56
C GLN A 258 -13.56 -17.08 1.91
N PRO A 259 -12.60 -16.65 1.07
CA PRO A 259 -12.76 -15.44 0.27
C PRO A 259 -13.88 -15.61 -0.76
N PRO A 260 -14.41 -14.51 -1.33
CA PRO A 260 -15.37 -14.59 -2.42
C PRO A 260 -14.79 -15.30 -3.65
N VAL A 261 -15.68 -15.72 -4.54
CA VAL A 261 -15.33 -16.42 -5.79
C VAL A 261 -14.21 -15.66 -6.53
N GLY A 262 -13.20 -16.39 -7.00
CA GLY A 262 -12.05 -15.81 -7.70
C GLY A 262 -10.91 -15.30 -6.80
N ARG A 263 -11.12 -15.16 -5.48
CA ARG A 263 -10.09 -14.78 -4.50
C ARG A 263 -9.60 -15.91 -3.60
N GLY A 264 -10.29 -17.05 -3.61
CA GLY A 264 -9.83 -18.27 -2.95
C GLY A 264 -8.53 -18.81 -3.56
N PRO A 265 -7.75 -19.61 -2.81
CA PRO A 265 -6.62 -20.33 -3.39
C PRO A 265 -7.11 -21.17 -4.57
N ALA A 266 -6.37 -21.14 -5.69
CA ALA A 266 -6.70 -21.96 -6.85
C ALA A 266 -6.85 -23.42 -6.38
N LYS A 267 -8.03 -24.02 -6.60
CA LYS A 267 -8.24 -25.45 -6.33
C LYS A 267 -7.15 -26.20 -7.09
N LYS A 268 -6.18 -26.78 -6.39
CA LYS A 268 -5.21 -27.69 -7.00
C LYS A 268 -6.05 -28.82 -7.60
N VAL A 269 -6.10 -28.89 -8.93
CA VAL A 269 -6.61 -30.05 -9.63
C VAL A 269 -5.63 -31.17 -9.32
N THR A 270 -5.91 -31.94 -8.27
CA THR A 270 -5.27 -33.24 -8.08
C THR A 270 -5.80 -34.12 -9.20
N GLY A 271 -5.03 -34.22 -10.28
CA GLY A 271 -5.28 -35.18 -11.35
C GLY A 271 -5.31 -36.58 -10.76
N LEU A 272 -6.41 -37.28 -11.01
CA LEU A 272 -6.53 -38.73 -10.92
C LEU A 272 -5.84 -39.36 -12.14
#